data_AF-A0A819NJC4-F1
#
_entry.id   AF-A0A819NJC4-F1
#
_cell.length_a   1.000
_cell.length_b   1.000
_cell.length_c   1.000
_cell.angle_alpha   90.00
_cell.angle_beta   90.00
_cell.angle_gamma   90.00
#
_symmetry.space_group_name_H-M   'P 1'
#
loop_
_entity.id
_entity.type
_entity.pdbx_description
1 polymer ?
#
loop_
_entity_poly.entity_id
_entity_poly.type
_entity_poly.pdbx_seq_one_letter_code
_entity_poly.pdbx_strand_id
1 'polypeptide(L)' 'ARARIMQIHSRKMNTNKDVNFEELARCTDDFNGAQCKAVCIEAGMIALRRGAVEVQHEDFMDAILEVQAKKKMNLNYYA' A
#
# COMPACT_ATOMS: atom_id res chain seq x y z
N ALA A 1 6.99 -11.89 -6.31
CA ALA A 1 5.53 -12.05 -6.55
C ALA A 1 4.72 -10.80 -6.17
N ARG A 2 4.92 -10.22 -4.98
CA ARG A 2 4.16 -9.05 -4.48
C ARG A 2 4.21 -7.82 -5.40
N ALA A 3 5.39 -7.47 -5.93
CA ALA A 3 5.54 -6.37 -6.90
C ALA A 3 4.57 -6.51 -8.08
N ARG A 4 4.47 -7.72 -8.65
CA ARG A 4 3.58 -8.01 -9.77
C ARG A 4 2.10 -7.94 -9.39
N ILE A 5 1.72 -8.38 -8.19
CA ILE A 5 0.34 -8.29 -7.69
C ILE A 5 -0.07 -6.83 -7.55
N MET A 6 0.77 -6.02 -6.90
CA MET A 6 0.54 -4.58 -6.76
C MET A 6 0.45 -3.89 -8.12
N GLN A 7 1.34 -4.24 -9.05
CA GLN A 7 1.33 -3.71 -10.41
C GLN A 7 0.05 -4.07 -11.18
N ILE A 8 -0.54 -5.25 -10.96
CA ILE A 8 -1.81 -5.64 -11.59
C ILE A 8 -2.97 -4.82 -11.00
N HIS A 9 -2.99 -4.63 -9.68
CA HIS A 9 -4.06 -3.89 -9.00
C HIS A 9 -3.98 -2.37 -9.23
N SER A 10 -2.78 -1.83 -9.47
CA SER A 10 -2.59 -0.41 -9.80
C SER A 10 -2.91 -0.06 -11.26
N ARG A 11 -3.07 -1.02 -12.18
CA ARG A 11 -3.32 -0.76 -13.63
C ARG A 11 -4.51 0.15 -13.93
N LYS A 12 -5.53 0.16 -13.08
CA LYS A 12 -6.74 1.00 -13.25
C LYS A 12 -6.65 2.34 -12.52
N MET A 13 -5.57 2.57 -11.79
CA MET A 13 -5.33 3.77 -11.00
C MET A 13 -4.41 4.72 -11.78
N ASN A 14 -4.62 6.02 -11.62
CA ASN A 14 -3.68 7.00 -12.14
C ASN A 14 -2.44 7.03 -11.23
N THR A 15 -1.43 6.22 -11.57
CA THR A 15 -0.19 6.09 -10.79
C THR A 15 0.93 6.87 -11.45
N ASN A 16 1.70 7.60 -10.64
CA ASN A 16 2.89 8.30 -11.11
C ASN A 16 3.94 7.27 -11.61
N LYS A 17 4.69 7.63 -12.66
CA LYS A 17 5.74 6.81 -13.26
C LYS A 17 6.93 6.57 -12.33
N ASP A 18 7.12 7.44 -11.34
CA ASP A 18 8.19 7.36 -10.35
C ASP A 18 7.91 6.31 -9.25
N VAL A 19 6.76 5.63 -9.29
CA VAL A 19 6.42 4.57 -8.33
C VAL A 19 7.23 3.31 -8.61
N ASN A 20 8.14 2.98 -7.69
CA ASN A 20 8.91 1.75 -7.73
C ASN A 20 8.23 0.58 -6.99
N PHE A 21 7.55 -0.30 -7.74
CA PHE A 21 6.89 -1.49 -7.16
C PHE A 21 7.85 -2.55 -6.60
N GLU A 22 9.10 -2.59 -7.04
CA GLU A 22 10.10 -3.50 -6.47
C GLU A 22 10.51 -3.05 -5.06
N GLU A 23 10.58 -1.74 -4.84
CA GLU A 23 10.82 -1.17 -3.52
C GLU A 23 9.64 -1.41 -2.57
N LEU A 24 8.41 -1.13 -3.01
CA LEU A 24 7.20 -1.41 -2.24
C LEU A 24 7.06 -2.89 -1.87
N ALA A 25 7.52 -3.79 -2.75
CA ALA A 25 7.50 -5.24 -2.49
C ALA A 25 8.49 -5.69 -1.40
N ARG A 26 9.58 -4.92 -1.19
CA ARG A 26 10.52 -5.12 -0.07
C ARG A 26 9.93 -4.60 1.24
N CYS A 27 9.15 -3.52 1.21
CA CYS A 27 8.47 -2.98 2.39
C CYS A 27 7.23 -3.80 2.84
N THR A 28 6.80 -4.78 2.03
CA THR A 28 5.60 -5.60 2.27
C THR A 28 5.93 -7.06 2.57
N ASP A 29 7.00 -7.30 3.33
CA ASP A 29 7.31 -8.65 3.81
C ASP A 29 6.13 -9.26 4.59
N ASP A 30 5.92 -10.57 4.38
CA ASP A 30 4.77 -11.34 4.88
C ASP A 30 3.37 -10.91 4.42
N PHE A 31 3.26 -10.03 3.41
CA PHE A 31 1.94 -9.69 2.88
C PHE A 31 1.41 -10.81 1.99
N ASN A 32 0.17 -11.22 2.25
CA ASN A 32 -0.59 -12.05 1.32
C ASN A 32 -1.16 -11.21 0.15
N GLY A 33 -1.71 -11.87 -0.87
CA GLY A 33 -2.25 -11.18 -2.05
C GLY A 33 -3.39 -10.22 -1.74
N ALA A 34 -4.22 -10.53 -0.74
CA ALA A 34 -5.30 -9.64 -0.31
C ALA A 34 -4.77 -8.35 0.34
N GLN A 35 -3.69 -8.45 1.14
CA GLN A 35 -3.03 -7.30 1.74
C GLN A 35 -2.33 -6.44 0.69
N CYS A 36 -1.68 -7.05 -0.30
CA CYS A 36 -1.11 -6.32 -1.43
C CYS A 36 -2.18 -5.52 -2.19
N LYS A 37 -3.37 -6.11 -2.38
CA LYS A 37 -4.52 -5.40 -2.95
C LYS A 37 -5.04 -4.28 -2.04
N ALA A 38 -5.11 -4.52 -0.73
CA ALA A 38 -5.54 -3.52 0.25
C ALA A 38 -4.62 -2.29 0.24
N VAL A 39 -3.29 -2.48 0.14
CA VAL A 39 -2.34 -1.38 0.00
C VAL A 39 -2.65 -0.50 -1.22
N CYS A 40 -2.94 -1.10 -2.38
CA CYS A 40 -3.30 -0.30 -3.57
C CYS A 40 -4.58 0.51 -3.35
N ILE A 41 -5.57 -0.04 -2.65
CA ILE A 41 -6.82 0.66 -2.35
C ILE A 41 -6.55 1.83 -1.40
N GLU A 42 -5.83 1.59 -0.30
CA GLU A 42 -5.52 2.64 0.69
C GLU A 42 -4.64 3.74 0.10
N ALA A 43 -3.67 3.40 -0.77
CA ALA A 43 -2.85 4.40 -1.45
C ALA A 43 -3.70 5.34 -2.32
N GLY A 44 -4.71 4.79 -3.00
CA GLY A 44 -5.70 5.60 -3.73
C GLY A 44 -6.53 6.50 -2.81
N MET A 45 -6.95 5.98 -1.65
CA MET A 45 -7.71 6.77 -0.68
C MET A 45 -6.87 7.90 -0.06
N ILE A 46 -5.60 7.65 0.23
CA ILE A 46 -4.65 8.67 0.73
C ILE A 46 -4.47 9.78 -0.32
N ALA A 47 -4.23 9.40 -1.59
CA ALA A 47 -4.12 10.36 -2.68
C ALA A 47 -5.41 11.19 -2.87
N LEU A 48 -6.59 10.57 -2.74
CA LEU A 48 -7.88 11.27 -2.81
C LEU A 48 -8.07 12.22 -1.62
N ARG A 49 -7.65 11.85 -0.40
CA ARG A 49 -7.75 12.70 0.80
C ARG A 49 -6.94 13.99 0.67
N ARG A 50 -5.79 13.95 -0.01
CA ARG A 50 -4.99 15.16 -0.30
C ARG A 50 -5.47 15.94 -1.54
N GLY A 51 -6.54 15.49 -2.21
CA GLY A 51 -7.05 16.12 -3.42
C GLY A 51 -6.17 15.92 -4.66
N ALA A 52 -5.29 14.91 -4.66
CA ALA A 52 -4.44 14.62 -5.81
C ALA A 52 -5.16 13.76 -6.85
N VAL A 53 -4.81 13.97 -8.11
CA VAL A 53 -5.33 13.19 -9.24
C VAL A 53 -4.46 11.95 -9.50
N GLU A 54 -3.21 11.97 -9.05
CA GLU A 54 -2.26 10.87 -9.19
C GLU A 54 -1.82 10.31 -7.83
N VAL A 55 -1.59 9.00 -7.81
CA VAL A 55 -1.01 8.28 -6.67
C VAL A 55 0.50 8.29 -6.82
N GLN A 56 1.19 8.76 -5.79
CA GLN A 56 2.64 8.85 -5.72
C GLN A 56 3.22 7.75 -4.83
N HIS A 57 4.55 7.63 -4.86
CA HIS A 57 5.25 6.59 -4.11
C HIS A 57 4.99 6.70 -2.60
N GLU A 58 4.94 7.92 -2.07
CA GLU A 58 4.67 8.20 -0.66
C GLU A 58 3.28 7.67 -0.23
N ASP A 59 2.25 7.78 -1.06
CA ASP A 59 0.92 7.26 -0.72
C ASP A 59 0.92 5.74 -0.56
N PHE A 60 1.74 5.03 -1.34
CA PHE A 60 1.91 3.59 -1.16
C PHE A 60 2.65 3.26 0.12
N MET A 61 3.67 4.05 0.49
CA MET A 61 4.40 3.86 1.75
C MET A 61 3.48 4.05 2.96
N ASP A 62 2.68 5.12 2.95
CA ASP A 62 1.68 5.38 3.99
C ASP A 62 0.61 4.28 4.04
N ALA A 63 0.14 3.81 2.88
CA ALA A 63 -0.80 2.70 2.80
C ALA A 63 -0.24 1.39 3.39
N ILE A 64 1.04 1.10 3.17
CA ILE A 64 1.70 -0.07 3.75
C ILE A 64 1.70 0.04 5.27
N LEU A 65 2.06 1.21 5.82
CA LEU A 65 2.03 1.46 7.26
C LEU A 65 0.62 1.27 7.84
N GLU A 66 -0.41 1.77 7.16
CA GLU A 66 -1.80 1.63 7.60
C GLU A 66 -2.25 0.16 7.61
N VAL A 67 -1.94 -0.60 6.54
CA VAL A 67 -2.27 -2.03 6.45
C VAL A 67 -1.50 -2.87 7.48
N GLN A 68 -0.24 -2.52 7.77
CA GLN A 68 0.55 -3.16 8.83
C GLN A 68 -0.02 -2.86 10.22
N ALA A 69 -0.45 -1.62 10.49
CA ALA A 69 -1.03 -1.24 11.77
C ALA A 69 -2.36 -1.99 12.04
N LYS A 70 -3.18 -2.19 10.99
CA LYS A 70 -4.40 -3.02 11.07
C LYS A 70 -4.10 -4.48 11.46
N LYS A 71 -2.89 -5.00 11.18
CA LYS A 71 -2.43 -6.32 11.66
C LYS A 71 -2.02 -6.31 13.14
N LYS A 72 -1.55 -5.17 13.67
CA LYS A 72 -1.02 -5.03 15.05
C LYS A 72 -2.03 -4.56 16.09
N MET A 73 -3.24 -4.16 15.71
CA MET A 73 -4.32 -3.94 16.68
C MET A 73 -4.77 -5.30 17.24
N ASN A 74 -4.15 -5.72 18.34
CA ASN A 74 -4.68 -6.54 19.45
C ASN A 74 -3.56 -7.36 20.11
N LEU A 75 -2.80 -6.77 21.04
CA LEU A 75 -2.51 -7.34 22.37
C LEU A 75 -1.56 -6.40 23.16
N ASN A 76 -2.13 -5.51 23.98
CA ASN A 76 -1.42 -4.98 25.15
C ASN A 76 -1.86 -5.83 26.34
N TYR A 77 -1.21 -6.98 26.57
CA TYR A 77 -1.53 -7.87 27.69
C TYR A 77 -0.70 -7.59 28.95
N TYR A 78 0.25 -6.65 28.91
CA TYR A 78 1.13 -6.40 30.05
C TYR A 78 1.11 -4.91 30.41
N ALA A 79 0.56 -4.64 31.60
CA ALA A 79 0.82 -3.46 32.41
C ALA A 79 2.05 -3.72 33.28
#